data_AF-A0A1F7VF47-F1
#
_entry.id   AF-A0A1F7VF47-F1
#
_cell.length_a   1.000
_cell.length_b   1.000
_cell.length_c   1.000
_cell.angle_alpha   90.00
_cell.angle_beta   90.00
_cell.angle_gamma   90.00
#
_symmetry.space_group_name_H-M   'P 1'
#
loop_
_entity.id
_entity.type
_entity.pdbx_description
1 polymer ?
#
loop_
_entity_poly.entity_id
_entity_poly.type
_entity_poly.pdbx_seq_one_letter_code
_entity_poly.pdbx_strand_id
1 'polypeptide(L)'
;MRIADYGGRLEKEERMNKRKARATARAAALAEVLRWHLEYMRYKGDLEDPPVVRDGVAFYQVGRNASHYFFAGVDSDGRKFICTVGDSCDENGELTVVEHVYEVDTFSGHYLGHY
;
A
#
# COMPACT_ATOMS: atom_id res chain seq x y z
N MET A 1 -2.32 40.46 28.75
CA MET A 1 -2.52 39.08 28.26
C MET A 1 -2.65 39.14 26.75
N ARG A 2 -1.59 38.76 26.00
CA ARG A 2 -1.46 39.08 24.58
C ARG A 2 -2.10 38.00 23.70
N ILE A 3 -3.02 38.42 22.84
CA ILE A 3 -3.77 37.60 21.87
C ILE A 3 -2.84 36.81 20.91
N ALA A 4 -1.59 37.26 20.75
CA ALA A 4 -0.58 36.61 19.91
C ALA A 4 -0.12 35.21 20.40
N ASP A 5 -0.13 34.94 21.71
CA ASP A 5 0.26 33.63 22.25
C ASP A 5 -0.80 32.53 22.00
N TYR A 6 -2.06 32.93 21.81
CA TYR A 6 -3.16 32.00 21.53
C TYR A 6 -3.12 31.50 20.08
N GLY A 7 -2.81 32.36 19.11
CA GLY A 7 -2.72 31.97 17.69
C GLY A 7 -1.63 30.92 17.44
N GLY A 8 -0.44 31.12 18.00
CA GLY A 8 0.67 30.15 17.85
C GLY A 8 0.43 28.82 18.58
N ARG A 9 -0.41 28.79 19.61
CA ARG A 9 -0.80 27.56 20.32
C ARG A 9 -1.82 26.75 19.53
N LEU A 10 -2.84 27.42 18.97
CA LEU A 10 -3.86 26.79 18.12
C LEU A 10 -3.23 26.17 16.86
N GLU A 11 -2.33 26.87 16.18
CA GLU A 11 -1.64 26.32 14.99
C GLU A 11 -0.80 25.07 15.32
N LYS A 12 -0.15 25.04 16.49
CA LYS A 12 0.63 23.87 16.93
C LYS A 12 -0.28 22.67 17.23
N GLU A 13 -1.41 22.91 17.90
CA GLU A 13 -2.41 21.88 18.19
C GLU A 13 -3.02 21.31 16.90
N GLU A 14 -3.37 22.17 15.94
CA GLU A 14 -3.87 21.73 14.62
C GLU A 14 -2.85 20.90 13.85
N ARG A 15 -1.58 21.32 13.81
CA ARG A 15 -0.50 20.56 13.16
C ARG A 15 -0.30 19.20 13.83
N MET A 16 -0.38 19.15 15.17
CA MET A 16 -0.28 17.90 15.92
C MET A 16 -1.44 16.97 15.63
N ASN A 17 -2.67 17.49 15.58
CA ASN A 17 -3.87 16.73 15.27
C ASN A 17 -3.83 16.17 13.85
N LYS A 18 -3.40 16.97 12.85
CA LYS A 18 -3.19 16.51 11.47
C LYS A 18 -2.16 15.37 11.39
N ARG A 19 -1.03 15.49 12.11
CA ARG A 19 -0.01 14.43 12.18
C ARG A 19 -0.55 13.15 12.80
N LYS A 20 -1.30 13.25 13.89
CA LYS A 20 -1.95 12.09 14.54
C LYS A 20 -2.93 11.41 13.59
N ALA A 21 -3.80 12.18 12.94
CA ALA A 21 -4.75 11.64 11.97
C ALA A 21 -4.05 10.89 10.83
N ARG A 22 -2.96 11.47 10.28
CA ARG A 22 -2.16 10.83 9.24
C ARG A 22 -1.53 9.51 9.72
N ALA A 23 -0.95 9.50 10.91
CA ALA A 23 -0.35 8.31 11.50
C ALA A 23 -1.39 7.21 11.73
N THR A 24 -2.59 7.57 12.22
CA THR A 24 -3.71 6.62 12.40
C THR A 24 -4.18 6.06 11.06
N ALA A 25 -4.37 6.90 10.04
CA ALA A 25 -4.79 6.46 8.71
C ALA A 25 -3.75 5.51 8.08
N ARG A 26 -2.45 5.84 8.20
CA ARG A 26 -1.36 4.97 7.78
C ARG A 26 -1.38 3.62 8.50
N ALA A 27 -1.53 3.62 9.82
CA ALA A 27 -1.57 2.39 10.60
C ALA A 27 -2.75 1.49 10.20
N ALA A 28 -3.92 2.08 9.96
CA ALA A 28 -5.09 1.36 9.48
C ALA A 28 -4.86 0.73 8.09
N ALA A 29 -4.33 1.51 7.14
CA ALA A 29 -4.02 1.02 5.80
C ALA A 29 -2.96 -0.10 5.83
N LEU A 30 -1.91 0.05 6.63
CA LEU A 30 -0.87 -0.98 6.78
C LEU A 30 -1.44 -2.26 7.41
N ALA A 31 -2.32 -2.13 8.42
CA ALA A 31 -2.96 -3.29 9.03
C ALA A 31 -3.83 -4.07 8.03
N GLU A 32 -4.52 -3.37 7.11
CA GLU A 32 -5.28 -4.00 6.04
C GLU A 32 -4.37 -4.80 5.07
N VAL A 33 -3.26 -4.20 4.64
CA VAL A 33 -2.26 -4.86 3.78
C VAL A 33 -1.67 -6.10 4.45
N LEU A 34 -1.24 -5.97 5.71
CA LEU A 34 -0.66 -7.10 6.45
C LEU A 34 -1.67 -8.22 6.65
N ARG A 35 -2.94 -7.90 6.90
CA ARG A 35 -4.00 -8.91 7.02
C ARG A 35 -4.14 -9.72 5.72
N TRP A 36 -4.19 -9.06 4.56
CA TRP A 36 -4.27 -9.74 3.28
C TRP A 36 -3.03 -10.56 2.96
N HIS A 37 -1.85 -10.00 3.22
CA HIS A 37 -0.59 -10.72 3.04
C HIS A 37 -0.57 -12.02 3.86
N LEU A 38 -0.92 -11.95 5.15
CA LEU A 38 -0.98 -13.14 6.02
C LEU A 38 -2.01 -14.17 5.56
N GLU A 39 -3.16 -13.72 5.07
CA GLU A 39 -4.21 -14.58 4.51
C GLU A 39 -3.72 -15.31 3.26
N TYR A 40 -3.04 -14.60 2.36
CA TYR A 40 -2.45 -15.18 1.16
C TYR A 40 -1.28 -16.13 1.48
N MET A 41 -0.39 -15.77 2.40
CA MET A 41 0.70 -16.64 2.87
C MET A 41 0.15 -17.94 3.46
N ARG A 42 -0.94 -17.85 4.25
CA ARG A 42 -1.63 -19.04 4.77
C ARG A 42 -2.19 -19.92 3.67
N TYR A 43 -2.75 -19.32 2.61
CA TYR A 43 -3.23 -20.07 1.44
C TYR A 43 -2.09 -20.72 0.65
N LYS A 44 -1.00 -19.99 0.41
CA LYS A 44 0.20 -20.45 -0.32
C LYS A 44 0.95 -21.57 0.42
N GLY A 45 0.79 -21.66 1.74
CA GLY A 45 1.50 -22.62 2.60
C GLY A 45 2.95 -22.23 2.89
N ASP A 46 3.27 -20.95 2.71
CA ASP A 46 4.60 -20.37 2.85
C ASP A 46 4.47 -19.05 3.62
N LEU A 47 5.15 -18.94 4.76
CA LEU A 47 5.00 -17.81 5.70
C LEU A 47 6.13 -16.79 5.61
N GLU A 48 7.14 -17.01 4.76
CA GLU A 48 8.38 -16.25 4.75
C GLU A 48 8.61 -15.48 3.44
N ASP A 49 7.58 -14.78 2.95
CA ASP A 49 7.73 -13.90 1.78
C ASP A 49 7.93 -12.44 2.23
N PRO A 50 9.18 -11.92 2.21
CA PRO A 50 9.46 -10.57 2.69
C PRO A 50 8.84 -9.51 1.75
N PRO A 51 8.51 -8.32 2.26
CA PRO A 51 8.02 -7.25 1.41
C PRO A 51 9.10 -6.78 0.43
N VAL A 52 8.66 -6.44 -0.77
CA VAL A 52 9.49 -5.86 -1.81
C VAL A 52 9.44 -4.35 -1.69
N VAL A 53 10.60 -3.69 -1.63
CA VAL A 53 10.64 -2.21 -1.54
C VAL A 53 10.75 -1.60 -2.95
N ARG A 54 9.88 -0.63 -3.24
CA ARG A 54 9.87 0.20 -4.46
C ARG A 54 9.67 1.66 -4.08
N ASP A 55 10.58 2.54 -4.48
CA ASP A 55 10.50 3.98 -4.22
C ASP A 55 10.16 4.36 -2.76
N GLY A 56 10.70 3.60 -1.81
CA GLY A 56 10.47 3.82 -0.37
C GLY A 56 9.14 3.28 0.17
N VAL A 57 8.36 2.58 -0.65
CA VAL A 57 7.13 1.87 -0.28
C VAL A 57 7.42 0.38 -0.15
N ALA A 58 7.00 -0.21 0.97
CA ALA A 58 7.05 -1.66 1.17
C ALA A 58 5.78 -2.30 0.59
N PHE A 59 5.96 -3.15 -0.41
CA PHE A 59 4.90 -3.89 -1.09
C PHE A 59 4.87 -5.34 -0.60
N TYR A 60 3.72 -5.76 -0.09
CA TYR A 60 3.48 -7.13 0.37
C TYR A 60 2.68 -7.86 -0.68
N GLN A 61 3.06 -9.10 -0.99
CA GLN A 61 2.27 -9.92 -1.89
C GLN A 61 0.96 -10.31 -1.21
N VAL A 62 -0.16 -9.99 -1.85
CA VAL A 62 -1.51 -10.20 -1.31
C VAL A 62 -2.33 -11.18 -2.14
N GLY A 63 -1.82 -11.60 -3.29
CA GLY A 63 -2.48 -12.58 -4.13
C GLY A 63 -1.67 -12.95 -5.37
N ARG A 64 -2.22 -13.89 -6.14
CA ARG A 64 -1.79 -14.20 -7.50
C ARG A 64 -2.96 -14.75 -8.30
N ASN A 65 -2.86 -14.70 -9.63
CA ASN A 65 -3.67 -15.52 -10.52
C ASN A 65 -2.74 -16.30 -11.48
N ALA A 66 -3.27 -16.85 -12.58
CA ALA A 66 -2.49 -17.66 -13.51
C ALA A 66 -1.33 -16.92 -14.19
N SER A 67 -1.41 -15.59 -14.34
CA SER A 67 -0.42 -14.79 -15.08
C SER A 67 0.06 -13.54 -14.34
N HIS A 68 -0.48 -13.25 -13.15
CA HIS A 68 -0.20 -12.02 -12.41
C HIS A 68 0.03 -12.29 -10.93
N TYR A 69 0.93 -11.50 -10.36
CA TYR A 69 1.16 -11.34 -8.94
C TYR A 69 0.63 -9.99 -8.49
N PHE A 70 -0.03 -9.97 -7.33
CA PHE A 70 -0.64 -8.76 -6.77
C PHE A 70 0.05 -8.38 -5.47
N PHE A 71 0.42 -7.11 -5.36
CA PHE A 71 1.04 -6.54 -4.19
C PHE A 71 0.30 -5.28 -3.73
N ALA A 72 0.28 -5.07 -2.42
CA ALA A 72 -0.26 -3.85 -1.82
C ALA A 72 0.79 -3.19 -0.93
N GLY A 73 0.86 -1.86 -0.98
CA GLY A 73 1.84 -1.08 -0.25
C GLY A 73 1.24 0.18 0.36
N VAL A 74 1.87 0.64 1.45
CA VAL A 74 1.55 1.92 2.11
C VAL A 74 2.84 2.65 2.37
N ASP A 75 2.93 3.91 1.94
CA ASP A 75 4.11 4.73 2.15
C ASP A 75 4.19 5.33 3.57
N SER A 76 5.25 6.10 3.82
CA SER A 76 5.47 6.79 5.10
C SER A 76 4.35 7.79 5.45
N ASP A 77 3.61 8.21 4.44
CA ASP A 77 2.62 9.27 4.42
C ASP A 77 1.17 8.74 4.47
N GLY A 78 1.00 7.43 4.41
CA GLY A 78 -0.30 6.75 4.44
C GLY A 78 -0.99 6.63 3.08
N ARG A 79 -0.31 7.00 2.00
CA ARG A 79 -0.81 6.78 0.63
C ARG A 79 -0.75 5.30 0.32
N LYS A 80 -1.76 4.82 -0.40
CA LYS A 80 -1.98 3.41 -0.69
C LYS A 80 -1.60 3.14 -2.14
N PHE A 81 -0.94 2.02 -2.37
CA PHE A 81 -0.44 1.65 -3.68
C PHE A 81 -0.79 0.20 -3.97
N ILE A 82 -1.10 -0.07 -5.23
CA ILE A 82 -1.20 -1.42 -5.77
C ILE A 82 -0.09 -1.59 -6.79
N CYS A 83 0.56 -2.75 -6.73
CA CYS A 83 1.51 -3.18 -7.74
C CYS A 83 1.03 -4.51 -8.33
N THR A 84 0.99 -4.60 -9.66
CA THR A 84 0.68 -5.83 -10.38
C THR A 84 1.85 -6.17 -11.29
N VAL A 85 2.35 -7.39 -11.17
CA VAL A 85 3.44 -7.91 -12.00
C VAL A 85 2.91 -9.09 -12.79
N GLY A 86 2.99 -9.07 -14.11
CA GLY A 86 2.50 -10.17 -14.93
C GLY A 86 3.09 -10.22 -16.32
N ASP A 87 2.78 -11.30 -17.02
CA ASP A 87 3.22 -11.51 -18.39
C ASP A 87 2.33 -10.73 -19.36
N SER A 88 2.96 -10.00 -20.28
CA SER A 88 2.33 -9.31 -21.40
C SER A 88 3.06 -9.69 -22.69
N CYS A 89 2.33 -9.84 -23.78
CA CYS A 89 2.94 -9.96 -25.10
C CYS A 89 3.18 -8.57 -25.67
N ASP A 90 4.38 -8.32 -26.18
CA ASP A 90 4.64 -7.13 -26.98
C ASP A 90 4.00 -7.23 -28.38
N GLU A 91 4.17 -6.20 -29.19
CA GLU A 91 3.62 -6.13 -30.56
C GLU A 91 4.17 -7.22 -31.49
N ASN A 92 5.30 -7.84 -31.13
CA ASN A 92 5.96 -8.91 -31.87
C ASN A 92 5.60 -10.31 -31.35
N GLY A 93 4.78 -10.40 -30.29
CA GLY A 93 4.40 -11.65 -29.66
C GLY A 93 5.46 -12.21 -28.70
N GLU A 94 6.46 -11.42 -28.31
CA GLU A 94 7.45 -11.80 -27.30
C GLU A 94 6.86 -11.61 -25.89
N LEU A 95 7.07 -12.61 -25.03
CA LEU A 95 6.63 -12.57 -23.64
C LEU A 95 7.53 -11.61 -22.85
N THR A 96 6.93 -10.59 -22.26
CA THR A 96 7.60 -9.61 -21.42
C THR A 96 6.95 -9.56 -20.05
N VAL A 97 7.74 -9.35 -19.00
CA VAL A 97 7.20 -9.11 -17.66
C VAL A 97 6.97 -7.62 -17.50
N VAL A 98 5.72 -7.23 -17.22
CA VAL A 98 5.33 -5.83 -17.02
C VAL A 98 4.92 -5.63 -15.56
N GLU A 99 5.44 -4.55 -14.97
CA GLU A 99 5.09 -4.10 -13.62
C GLU A 99 4.28 -2.80 -13.73
N HIS A 100 3.10 -2.77 -13.10
CA HIS A 100 2.27 -1.58 -13.00
C HIS A 100 2.10 -1.20 -11.54
N VAL A 101 2.58 -0.01 -11.17
CA VAL A 101 2.41 0.59 -9.85
C VAL A 101 1.52 1.82 -9.97
N TYR A 102 0.47 1.90 -9.14
CA TYR A 102 -0.40 3.07 -9.12
C TYR A 102 -0.95 3.33 -7.70
N GLU A 103 -1.18 4.61 -7.40
CA GLU A 103 -1.80 5.07 -6.16
C GLU A 103 -3.32 4.84 -6.20
N VAL A 104 -3.91 4.50 -5.06
CA VAL A 104 -5.35 4.26 -4.93
C VAL A 104 -5.91 4.97 -3.69
N ASP A 105 -7.14 5.47 -3.76
CA ASP A 105 -7.82 6.08 -2.61
C ASP A 105 -8.22 5.04 -1.56
N THR A 106 -8.64 3.87 -2.04
CA THR A 106 -9.00 2.69 -1.26
C THR A 106 -8.50 1.44 -1.96
N PHE A 107 -8.18 0.42 -1.18
CA PHE A 107 -7.88 -0.89 -1.74
C PHE A 107 -9.16 -1.64 -2.16
N SER A 108 -10.32 -1.25 -1.62
CA SER A 108 -11.61 -1.86 -1.95
C SER A 108 -11.99 -1.62 -3.41
N GLY A 109 -12.41 -2.66 -4.12
CA GLY A 109 -12.81 -2.57 -5.54
C GLY A 109 -11.68 -2.84 -6.53
N HIS A 110 -10.45 -3.03 -6.05
CA HIS A 110 -9.37 -3.54 -6.88
C HIS A 110 -9.33 -5.07 -6.79
N TYR A 111 -9.29 -5.72 -7.96
CA TYR A 111 -9.15 -7.16 -8.04
C TYR A 111 -7.70 -7.54 -7.72
N LEU A 112 -7.47 -8.18 -6.58
CA LEU A 112 -6.14 -8.56 -6.08
C LEU A 112 -5.85 -10.07 -6.24
N GLY A 113 -6.60 -10.73 -7.13
CA GLY A 113 -6.57 -12.19 -7.29
C GLY A 113 -7.40 -12.90 -6.23
N HIS A 114 -8.25 -13.83 -6.65
CA HIS A 114 -8.89 -14.76 -5.70
C HIS A 114 -7.86 -15.75 -5.15
N TYR A 115 -7.98 -16.03 -3.84
CA TYR A 115 -7.23 -17.05 -3.10
C TYR A 115 -7.30 -18.41 -3.80
#